data_AF-F2M3V7-F1
#
_entry.id   AF-F2M3V7-F1
#
_cell.length_a   1.000
_cell.length_b   1.000
_cell.length_c   1.000
_cell.angle_alpha   90.00
_cell.angle_beta   90.00
_cell.angle_gamma   90.00
#
_symmetry.space_group_name_H-M   'P 1'
#
loop_
_entity.id
_entity.type
_entity.pdbx_description
1 polymer ?
#
loop_
_entity_poly.entity_id
_entity_poly.type
_entity_poly.pdbx_seq_one_letter_code
_entity_poly.pdbx_strand_id
1 'polypeptide(L)'
;MTTILPWLTNTEDVTGTDHALGKNCEQLNKLYDTDWKIAGNEYAHETENGCTYLYDDAEGMLVPNPTSGKVEVYLKFVAKRHRHPTSMIAVKVGYLPKNSVFNITRPTVVRLRCSDTHYDLLGRHFEVKVVIAPRKLSSEEYYKHAVEEDLS
;
A
#
# COMPACT_ATOMS: atom_id res chain seq x y z
N MET A 1 7.45 -28.55 10.07
CA MET A 1 6.94 -27.16 10.24
C MET A 1 7.58 -26.34 9.15
N THR A 2 6.79 -25.92 8.16
CA THR A 2 7.26 -25.17 6.99
C THR A 2 7.49 -23.72 7.43
N THR A 3 8.75 -23.30 7.49
CA THR A 3 9.10 -21.93 7.85
C THR A 3 8.86 -21.04 6.63
N ILE A 4 7.63 -20.56 6.48
CA ILE A 4 7.33 -19.45 5.58
C ILE A 4 8.19 -18.28 6.04
N LEU A 5 8.97 -17.70 5.12
CA LEU A 5 9.85 -16.58 5.42
C LEU A 5 9.03 -15.47 6.12
N PRO A 6 9.38 -15.02 7.34
CA PRO A 6 8.56 -14.08 8.09
C PRO A 6 8.28 -12.78 7.32
N TRP A 7 9.21 -12.35 6.47
CA TRP A 7 9.04 -11.16 5.64
C TRP A 7 8.10 -11.34 4.44
N LEU A 8 7.76 -12.57 4.04
CA LEU A 8 6.68 -12.85 3.08
C LEU A 8 5.29 -12.68 3.72
N THR A 9 5.22 -12.68 5.05
CA THR A 9 3.97 -12.53 5.82
C THR A 9 3.86 -11.21 6.56
N ASN A 10 4.94 -10.44 6.65
CA ASN A 10 4.93 -9.17 7.36
C ASN A 10 4.15 -8.13 6.56
N THR A 11 2.91 -7.90 7.00
CA THR A 11 2.10 -6.76 6.61
C THR A 11 2.01 -5.80 7.79
N GLU A 12 2.05 -4.51 7.51
CA GLU A 12 1.88 -3.50 8.56
C GLU A 12 0.82 -2.48 8.19
N ASP A 13 -0.09 -2.22 9.14
CA ASP A 13 -1.15 -1.25 8.97
C ASP A 13 -0.56 0.17 8.95
N VAL A 14 -0.97 0.93 7.94
CA VAL A 14 -0.65 2.36 7.84
C VAL A 14 -1.58 3.12 8.78
N THR A 15 -0.99 3.98 9.59
CA THR A 15 -1.72 4.77 10.58
C THR A 15 -1.86 6.23 10.13
N GLY A 16 -2.90 6.91 10.64
CA GLY A 16 -3.15 8.33 10.35
C GLY A 16 -3.68 8.60 8.94
N THR A 17 -4.36 7.63 8.32
CA THR A 17 -5.02 7.76 7.02
C THR A 17 -6.01 8.93 7.00
N ASP A 18 -6.88 9.05 8.01
CA ASP A 18 -7.85 10.16 8.11
C ASP A 18 -7.20 11.53 8.16
N HIS A 19 -6.07 11.66 8.85
CA HIS A 19 -5.32 12.92 8.89
C HIS A 19 -4.65 13.20 7.54
N ALA A 20 -4.16 12.17 6.85
CA ALA A 20 -3.45 12.33 5.59
C ALA A 20 -4.41 12.64 4.43
N LEU A 21 -5.57 12.01 4.39
CA LEU A 21 -6.54 12.09 3.28
C LEU A 21 -7.72 13.01 3.56
N GLY A 22 -7.82 13.55 4.77
CA GLY A 22 -8.97 14.31 5.24
C GLY A 22 -10.13 13.41 5.69
N LYS A 23 -11.06 14.01 6.42
CA LYS A 23 -12.28 13.33 6.89
C LYS A 23 -13.04 12.73 5.70
N ASN A 24 -13.55 11.51 5.84
CA ASN A 24 -14.25 10.79 4.77
C ASN A 24 -13.45 10.70 3.45
N CYS A 25 -12.12 10.74 3.51
CA CYS A 25 -11.22 10.64 2.37
C CYS A 25 -11.42 11.72 1.30
N GLU A 26 -11.71 12.97 1.69
CA GLU A 26 -11.91 14.11 0.77
C GLU A 26 -10.82 14.26 -0.30
N GLN A 27 -9.55 14.06 0.06
CA GLN A 27 -8.45 14.15 -0.90
C GLN A 27 -8.53 13.05 -1.96
N LEU A 28 -8.96 11.85 -1.56
CA LEU A 28 -9.11 10.71 -2.47
C LEU A 28 -10.29 10.91 -3.42
N ASN A 29 -11.40 11.50 -2.95
CA ASN A 29 -12.51 11.92 -3.81
C ASN A 29 -12.03 12.89 -4.91
N LYS A 30 -11.28 13.94 -4.53
CA LYS A 30 -10.76 14.93 -5.50
C LYS A 30 -9.86 14.32 -6.57
N LEU A 31 -9.07 13.30 -6.21
CA LEU A 31 -8.23 12.56 -7.15
C LEU A 31 -9.09 11.79 -8.15
N TYR A 32 -10.10 11.07 -7.67
CA TYR A 32 -11.01 10.31 -8.53
C TYR A 32 -11.84 11.23 -9.44
N ASP A 33 -12.31 12.37 -8.93
CA ASP A 33 -13.03 13.40 -9.70
C ASP A 33 -12.18 14.00 -10.84
N THR A 34 -10.85 13.87 -10.74
CA THR A 34 -9.88 14.36 -11.75
C THR A 34 -9.24 13.22 -12.54
N ASP A 35 -9.91 12.06 -12.61
CA ASP A 35 -9.54 10.86 -13.37
C ASP A 35 -8.21 10.22 -12.95
N TRP A 36 -7.74 10.49 -11.73
CA TRP A 36 -6.64 9.73 -11.14
C TRP A 36 -7.14 8.42 -10.58
N LYS A 37 -6.37 7.36 -10.78
CA LYS A 37 -6.64 6.04 -10.23
C LYS A 37 -5.43 5.53 -9.47
N ILE A 38 -5.65 4.71 -8.45
CA ILE A 38 -4.58 4.03 -7.75
C ILE A 38 -3.81 3.18 -8.75
N ALA A 39 -2.48 3.24 -8.69
CA ALA A 39 -1.59 2.47 -9.56
C ALA A 39 -1.51 1.01 -9.08
N GLY A 40 -2.53 0.21 -9.36
CA GLY A 40 -2.63 -1.21 -9.00
C GLY A 40 -3.77 -1.90 -9.73
N ASN A 41 -3.89 -3.22 -9.52
CA ASN A 41 -5.04 -3.98 -9.99
C ASN A 41 -6.20 -3.85 -9.00
N GLU A 42 -7.35 -3.46 -9.51
CA GLU A 42 -8.57 -3.26 -8.72
C GLU A 42 -9.46 -4.50 -8.79
N TYR A 43 -9.96 -4.91 -7.63
CA TYR A 43 -10.99 -5.92 -7.47
C TYR A 43 -12.16 -5.31 -6.72
N ALA A 44 -13.35 -5.32 -7.33
CA ALA A 44 -14.56 -4.82 -6.70
C ALA A 44 -15.32 -5.97 -6.03
N HIS A 45 -15.77 -5.74 -4.79
CA HIS A 45 -16.69 -6.60 -4.09
C HIS A 45 -17.91 -5.79 -3.67
N GLU A 46 -19.05 -6.12 -4.26
CA GLU A 46 -20.35 -5.52 -3.90
C GLU A 46 -20.99 -6.35 -2.79
N THR A 47 -21.53 -5.65 -1.80
CA THR A 47 -22.29 -6.22 -0.69
C THR A 47 -23.65 -5.54 -0.61
N GLU A 48 -24.60 -6.13 0.12
CA GLU A 48 -25.92 -5.54 0.32
C GLU A 48 -25.90 -4.14 0.96
N ASN A 49 -24.79 -3.75 1.60
CA ASN A 49 -24.66 -2.52 2.38
C ASN A 49 -23.56 -1.57 1.85
N GLY A 50 -23.07 -1.81 0.63
CA GLY A 50 -22.07 -0.96 -0.01
C GLY A 50 -21.04 -1.71 -0.86
N CYS A 51 -20.01 -0.99 -1.30
CA CYS A 51 -18.98 -1.50 -2.21
C CYS A 51 -17.58 -1.39 -1.59
N THR A 52 -16.78 -2.43 -1.74
CA THR A 52 -15.35 -2.41 -1.37
C THR A 52 -14.50 -2.58 -2.62
N TYR A 53 -13.57 -1.66 -2.84
CA TYR A 53 -12.55 -1.74 -3.88
C TYR A 53 -11.22 -2.13 -3.25
N LEU A 54 -10.71 -3.30 -3.63
CA LEU A 54 -9.46 -3.86 -3.13
C LEU A 54 -8.35 -3.71 -4.16
N TYR A 55 -7.16 -3.34 -3.69
CA TYR A 55 -5.96 -3.25 -4.50
C TYR A 55 -4.84 -4.03 -3.82
N ASP A 56 -4.53 -5.23 -4.32
CA ASP A 56 -3.57 -6.13 -3.65
C ASP A 56 -2.10 -5.86 -3.97
N ASP A 57 -1.86 -5.12 -5.05
CA ASP A 57 -0.53 -4.87 -5.61
C ASP A 57 -0.31 -3.40 -5.97
N ALA A 58 -0.98 -2.48 -5.26
CA ALA A 58 -0.84 -1.06 -5.49
C ALA A 58 0.61 -0.60 -5.27
N GLU A 59 1.10 0.26 -6.16
CA GLU A 59 2.45 0.82 -6.05
C GLU A 59 2.49 1.96 -5.03
N GLY A 60 3.49 1.92 -4.16
CA GLY A 60 3.71 2.98 -3.17
C GLY A 60 5.17 3.23 -2.87
N MET A 61 5.41 4.17 -1.97
CA MET A 61 6.75 4.52 -1.50
C MET A 61 6.73 4.81 0.00
N LEU A 62 7.72 4.27 0.69
CA LEU A 62 8.04 4.60 2.08
C LEU A 62 9.13 5.65 2.09
N VAL A 63 8.90 6.77 2.77
CA VAL A 63 9.85 7.89 2.84
C VAL A 63 10.18 8.18 4.30
N PRO A 64 11.42 7.96 4.75
CA PRO A 64 11.82 8.35 6.09
C PRO A 64 11.85 9.88 6.20
N ASN A 65 11.16 10.42 7.20
CA ASN A 65 11.15 11.84 7.49
C ASN A 65 12.14 12.13 8.63
N PRO A 66 13.30 12.76 8.37
CA PRO A 66 14.35 12.96 9.37
C PRO A 66 13.94 13.92 10.49
N THR A 67 12.97 14.81 10.23
CA THR A 67 12.50 15.79 11.22
C THR A 67 11.52 15.16 12.22
N SER A 68 10.63 14.29 11.76
CA SER A 68 9.63 13.65 12.63
C SER A 68 10.05 12.28 13.16
N GLY A 69 11.09 11.67 12.58
CA GLY A 69 11.50 10.29 12.86
C GLY A 69 10.47 9.25 12.42
N LYS A 70 9.44 9.64 11.65
CA LYS A 70 8.41 8.75 11.12
C LYS A 70 8.74 8.33 9.69
N VAL A 71 8.24 7.18 9.27
CA VAL A 71 8.25 6.76 7.87
C VAL A 71 6.89 7.08 7.27
N GLU A 72 6.87 8.01 6.31
CA GLU A 72 5.66 8.40 5.60
C GLU A 72 5.35 7.38 4.50
N VAL A 73 4.06 7.08 4.33
CA VAL A 73 3.59 6.16 3.29
C VAL A 73 2.91 6.97 2.21
N TYR A 74 3.39 6.80 0.98
CA TYR A 74 2.84 7.42 -0.21
C TYR A 74 2.26 6.36 -1.13
N LEU A 75 1.06 6.60 -1.65
CA LEU A 75 0.40 5.78 -2.64
C LEU A 75 0.52 6.44 -4.02
N LYS A 76 0.84 5.66 -5.04
CA LYS A 76 0.98 6.15 -6.40
C LYS A 76 -0.37 6.17 -7.10
N PHE A 77 -0.63 7.26 -7.83
CA PHE A 77 -1.78 7.42 -8.70
C PHE A 77 -1.32 7.65 -10.14
N VAL A 78 -2.13 7.18 -11.07
CA VAL A 78 -1.94 7.34 -12.51
C VAL A 78 -3.16 8.03 -13.14
N ALA A 79 -2.92 8.99 -14.02
CA ALA A 79 -3.98 9.59 -14.82
C ALA A 79 -4.22 8.71 -16.05
N LYS A 80 -5.44 8.18 -16.20
CA LYS A 80 -5.77 7.32 -17.34
C LYS A 80 -6.25 8.17 -18.52
N ARG A 81 -5.32 8.80 -19.26
CA ARG A 81 -5.71 9.47 -20.53
C ARG A 81 -5.60 8.59 -21.77
N HIS A 82 -4.75 7.55 -21.83
CA HIS A 82 -4.71 6.59 -22.96
C HIS A 82 -4.05 5.26 -22.54
N ARG A 83 -3.79 4.35 -23.49
CA ARG A 83 -3.15 3.02 -23.32
C ARG A 83 -1.84 3.03 -22.50
N HIS A 84 -1.23 4.20 -22.30
CA HIS A 84 -0.11 4.41 -21.39
C HIS A 84 -0.45 5.53 -20.38
N PRO A 85 -0.09 5.40 -19.09
CA PRO A 85 -0.25 6.47 -18.11
C PRO A 85 0.49 7.72 -18.58
N THR A 86 -0.21 8.83 -18.76
CA THR A 86 0.39 10.09 -19.23
C THR A 86 1.00 10.90 -18.09
N SER A 87 0.60 10.62 -16.85
CA SER A 87 1.07 11.33 -15.66
C SER A 87 0.97 10.44 -14.43
N MET A 88 1.88 10.66 -13.48
CA MET A 88 1.96 9.93 -12.21
C MET A 88 2.14 10.92 -11.07
N ILE A 89 1.46 10.68 -9.96
CA ILE A 89 1.67 11.42 -8.71
C ILE A 89 1.76 10.44 -7.55
N ALA A 90 2.39 10.88 -6.46
CA ALA A 90 2.45 10.15 -5.20
C ALA A 90 1.77 10.99 -4.14
N VAL A 91 0.82 10.39 -3.41
CA VAL A 91 0.00 11.07 -2.41
C VAL A 91 0.26 10.43 -1.07
N LYS A 92 0.55 11.25 -0.06
CA LYS A 92 0.74 10.76 1.31
C LYS A 92 -0.58 10.20 1.83
N VAL A 93 -0.57 8.93 2.22
CA VAL A 93 -1.74 8.23 2.76
C VAL A 93 -1.61 7.93 4.25
N GLY A 94 -0.45 8.20 4.86
CA GLY A 94 -0.27 8.02 6.30
C GLY A 94 1.19 7.84 6.68
N TYR A 95 1.42 7.10 7.76
CA TYR A 95 2.74 6.76 8.26
C TYR A 95 2.77 5.36 8.89
N LEU A 96 3.94 4.74 8.86
CA LEU A 96 4.20 3.53 9.65
C LEU A 96 4.18 3.85 11.15
N PRO A 97 3.70 2.93 12.00
CA PRO A 97 3.72 3.10 13.44
C PRO A 97 5.16 3.17 13.96
N LYS A 98 5.37 3.79 15.15
CA LYS A 98 6.71 4.01 15.71
C LYS A 98 7.47 2.70 15.99
N ASN A 99 6.75 1.64 16.33
CA ASN A 99 7.26 0.30 16.60
C ASN A 99 7.23 -0.58 15.33
N SER A 100 7.31 0.04 14.15
CA SER A 100 7.28 -0.67 12.88
C SER A 100 8.36 -1.72 12.78
N VAL A 101 7.98 -2.90 12.29
CA VAL A 101 8.93 -4.00 12.04
C VAL A 101 9.86 -3.68 10.85
N PHE A 102 9.49 -2.70 10.03
CA PHE A 102 10.29 -2.24 8.91
C PHE A 102 11.30 -1.16 9.33
N ASN A 103 12.59 -1.43 9.08
CA ASN A 103 13.67 -0.47 9.27
C ASN A 103 13.98 0.27 7.96
N ILE A 104 13.27 1.37 7.72
CA ILE A 104 13.39 2.16 6.47
C ILE A 104 14.28 3.38 6.71
N THR A 105 15.50 3.33 6.18
CA THR A 105 16.50 4.41 6.31
C THR A 105 16.66 5.27 5.05
N ARG A 106 16.06 4.83 3.93
CA ARG A 106 16.05 5.55 2.65
C ARG A 106 14.69 5.40 1.95
N PRO A 107 14.32 6.34 1.06
CA PRO A 107 13.12 6.19 0.24
C PRO A 107 13.09 4.83 -0.47
N THR A 108 12.00 4.08 -0.31
CA THR A 108 11.89 2.71 -0.78
C THR A 108 10.55 2.48 -1.46
N VAL A 109 10.58 1.97 -2.70
CA VAL A 109 9.35 1.57 -3.41
C VAL A 109 8.83 0.25 -2.86
N VAL A 110 7.55 0.19 -2.58
CA VAL A 110 6.88 -0.98 -1.98
C VAL A 110 5.58 -1.30 -2.70
N ARG A 111 5.04 -2.49 -2.42
CA ARG A 111 3.63 -2.80 -2.72
C ARG A 111 2.78 -2.48 -1.50
N LEU A 112 1.58 -2.02 -1.76
CA LEU A 112 0.58 -1.69 -0.76
C LEU A 112 -0.67 -2.52 -1.05
N ARG A 113 -1.29 -3.00 0.01
CA ARG A 113 -2.69 -3.47 -0.02
C ARG A 113 -3.57 -2.30 0.37
N CYS A 114 -4.54 -1.97 -0.45
CA CYS A 114 -5.50 -0.90 -0.16
C CYS A 114 -6.91 -1.47 -0.15
N SER A 115 -7.73 -0.99 0.77
CA SER A 115 -9.17 -1.23 0.79
C SER A 115 -9.87 0.12 0.83
N ASP A 116 -10.72 0.36 -0.16
CA ASP A 116 -11.52 1.57 -0.30
C ASP A 116 -12.99 1.18 -0.21
N THR A 117 -13.56 1.36 0.98
CA THR A 117 -14.90 0.87 1.30
C THR A 117 -15.88 2.02 1.38
N HIS A 118 -16.98 1.89 0.65
CA HIS A 118 -18.10 2.83 0.62
C HIS A 118 -19.30 2.15 1.27
N TYR A 119 -19.67 2.59 2.46
CA TYR A 119 -20.86 2.12 3.16
C TYR A 119 -22.00 3.13 2.98
N ASP A 120 -23.20 2.66 2.67
CA ASP A 120 -24.36 3.53 2.40
C ASP A 120 -24.72 4.45 3.58
N LEU A 121 -24.47 4.01 4.81
CA LEU A 121 -24.83 4.71 6.05
C LEU A 121 -23.62 5.19 6.88
N LEU A 122 -22.44 4.61 6.67
CA LEU A 122 -21.25 4.87 7.50
C LEU A 122 -20.21 5.74 6.79
N GLY A 123 -20.46 6.10 5.52
CA GLY A 123 -19.55 6.89 4.72
C GLY A 123 -18.39 6.06 4.17
N ARG A 124 -17.32 6.76 3.80
CA ARG A 124 -16.17 6.18 3.11
C ARG A 124 -15.02 5.94 4.08
N HIS A 125 -14.46 4.75 4.02
CA HIS A 125 -13.30 4.34 4.81
C HIS A 125 -12.18 3.85 3.89
N PHE A 126 -10.94 4.26 4.19
CA PHE A 126 -9.79 3.87 3.40
C PHE A 126 -8.69 3.30 4.30
N GLU A 127 -8.32 2.05 4.01
CA GLU A 127 -7.27 1.32 4.72
C GLU A 127 -6.10 1.04 3.79
N VAL A 128 -4.90 1.12 4.35
CA VAL A 128 -3.67 0.78 3.63
C VAL A 128 -2.80 -0.09 4.52
N LYS A 129 -2.25 -1.14 3.93
CA LYS A 129 -1.25 -2.01 4.55
C LYS A 129 -0.01 -2.03 3.68
N VAL A 130 1.15 -1.88 4.29
CA VAL A 130 2.42 -2.11 3.60
C VAL A 130 2.62 -3.60 3.45
N VAL A 131 2.79 -4.05 2.22
CA VAL A 131 3.15 -5.44 1.89
C VAL A 131 4.55 -5.41 1.30
N ILE A 132 5.55 -5.73 2.10
CA ILE A 132 6.91 -5.85 1.55
C ILE A 132 6.98 -7.17 0.77
N ALA A 133 6.67 -7.11 -0.52
CA ALA A 133 7.30 -8.00 -1.46
C ALA A 133 8.74 -7.49 -1.66
N PRO A 134 9.80 -8.23 -1.29
CA PRO A 134 11.15 -7.79 -1.57
C PRO A 134 11.29 -7.57 -3.08
N ARG A 135 11.67 -6.35 -3.49
CA ARG A 135 12.15 -6.11 -4.86
C ARG A 135 13.47 -6.85 -4.99
N LYS A 136 13.41 -8.07 -5.54
CA LYS A 136 14.53 -8.97 -5.86
C LYS A 136 15.58 -9.00 -4.75
N LEU A 137 15.48 -10.00 -3.87
CA LEU A 137 16.64 -10.42 -3.08
C LEU A 137 17.85 -10.54 -4.02
N SER A 138 19.01 -10.04 -3.60
CA SER A 138 20.25 -10.43 -4.26
C SER A 138 20.34 -11.96 -4.22
N SER A 139 21.00 -12.59 -5.19
CA SER A 139 21.12 -14.05 -5.22
C SER A 139 21.64 -14.59 -3.88
N GLU A 140 22.54 -13.85 -3.23
CA GLU A 140 23.11 -14.19 -1.93
C GLU A 140 22.08 -14.17 -0.78
N GLU A 141 21.21 -13.16 -0.73
CA GLU A 141 20.14 -13.08 0.27
C GLU A 141 19.04 -14.13 0.02
N TYR A 142 18.81 -14.51 -1.24
CA TYR A 142 17.93 -15.63 -1.57
C TYR A 142 18.55 -16.96 -1.10
N TYR A 143 19.80 -17.25 -1.45
CA TYR A 143 20.46 -18.52 -1.08
C TYR A 143 20.66 -18.70 0.44
N LYS A 144 20.83 -17.61 1.20
CA LYS A 144 20.96 -17.67 2.65
C LYS A 144 19.65 -18.06 3.35
N HIS A 145 18.51 -17.87 2.68
CA HIS A 145 17.19 -17.87 3.29
C HIS A 145 16.16 -18.76 2.57
N ALA A 146 16.48 -19.24 1.37
CA ALA A 146 15.73 -20.29 0.70
C ALA A 146 15.93 -21.60 1.47
N VAL A 147 14.84 -22.14 1.99
CA VAL A 147 14.81 -23.49 2.57
C VAL A 147 14.76 -24.46 1.39
N GLU A 148 15.61 -25.49 1.40
CA GLU A 148 15.43 -26.65 0.53
C GLU A 148 14.06 -27.27 0.83
N GLU A 149 13.14 -27.21 -0.14
CA GLU A 149 11.98 -28.07 -0.10
C GLU A 149 12.49 -29.51 -0.28
N ASP A 150 12.55 -30.26 0.82
CA ASP A 150 12.55 -31.72 0.77
C ASP A 150 11.27 -32.14 0.03
N LEU A 151 11.40 -32.40 -1.27
CA LEU A 151 10.41 -33.16 -2.03
C LEU A 151 10.52 -34.63 -1.61
N SER A 152 9.99 -34.93 -0.42
CA SER A 152 9.73 -36.30 0.06
C SER A 152 8.30 -36.71 -0.22
#